data_AF-A0A7Y1V016-F1
#
_entry.id   AF-A0A7Y1V016-F1
#
_cell.length_a   1.000
_cell.length_b   1.000
_cell.length_c   1.000
_cell.angle_alpha   90.00
_cell.angle_beta   90.00
_cell.angle_gamma   90.00
#
_symmetry.space_group_name_H-M   'P 1'
#
loop_
_entity.id
_entity.type
_entity.pdbx_description
1 polymer ?
#
loop_
_entity_poly.entity_id
_entity_poly.type
_entity_poly.pdbx_seq_one_letter_code
_entity_poly.pdbx_strand_id
1 'polypeptide(L)'
;MPSQETLEALGSEEFMWGLAFGFAALAIGALAIYVWRQWRERPVAIVSLLAAGAAVAASAVAAEPPRELWTGVALLAGAGALYPLVSRLPLLPAALAAPGAWWVTNTVDLPGAGWVPWALLAWIVVGGTLLADFDRHHEGTGYCPLLLVISVAGMFATLPDTEQILVVFGAVLPLAVLSWPRGFAALGPIGVYPLLGVLAWVIAVGGQGRESAVIGAMAALGLLAVEPLVRWWGASTIFDVTSPRWRRFPVIALGHLAVVLLMARGAGLAASPMRAAGIAVAIAAAAAVGLALASGARPEAAP
;
A
#
# COMPACT_ATOMS: atom_id res chain seq x y z
N MET A 1 10.93 19.96 11.44
CA MET A 1 12.20 19.58 10.77
C MET A 1 12.42 18.10 11.00
N PRO A 2 12.88 17.33 10.01
CA PRO A 2 13.24 15.93 10.21
C PRO A 2 14.34 15.82 11.28
N SER A 3 14.33 14.73 12.07
CA SER A 3 15.41 14.44 13.02
C SER A 3 16.69 14.09 12.26
N GLN A 4 17.85 14.21 12.91
CA GLN A 4 19.13 13.80 12.33
C GLN A 4 19.10 12.31 11.93
N GLU A 5 18.54 11.45 12.78
CA GLU A 5 18.33 10.02 12.50
C GLU A 5 17.51 9.80 11.21
N THR A 6 16.49 10.64 10.95
CA THR A 6 15.70 10.54 9.71
C THR A 6 16.55 10.89 8.49
N LEU A 7 17.42 11.90 8.60
CA LEU A 7 18.29 12.29 7.50
C LEU A 7 19.36 11.23 7.24
N GLU A 8 19.92 10.63 8.29
CA GLU A 8 20.86 9.51 8.20
C GLU A 8 20.20 8.28 7.55
N ALA A 9 18.97 7.95 7.97
CA ALA A 9 18.19 6.87 7.36
C ALA A 9 17.92 7.10 5.86
N LEU A 10 17.65 8.34 5.43
CA LEU A 10 17.50 8.66 4.00
C LEU A 10 18.83 8.70 3.23
N GLY A 11 19.96 8.74 3.92
CA GLY A 11 21.30 8.62 3.34
C GLY A 11 21.86 7.19 3.35
N SER A 12 21.09 6.23 3.87
CA SER A 12 21.50 4.83 4.01
C SER A 12 21.63 4.10 2.67
N GLU A 13 22.43 3.03 2.63
CA GLU A 13 22.60 2.22 1.42
C GLU A 13 21.29 1.55 1.01
N GLU A 14 20.48 1.13 1.98
CA GLU A 14 19.16 0.51 1.79
C GLU A 14 18.22 1.43 1.00
N PHE A 15 18.11 2.69 1.45
CA PHE A 15 17.29 3.68 0.75
C PHE A 15 17.83 3.97 -0.65
N MET A 16 19.16 4.08 -0.80
CA MET A 16 19.80 4.37 -2.08
C MET A 16 19.63 3.24 -3.10
N TRP A 17 19.75 1.97 -2.68
CA TRP A 17 19.45 0.81 -3.52
C TRP A 17 17.98 0.79 -3.92
N GLY A 18 17.08 0.98 -2.95
CA GLY A 18 15.65 1.14 -3.22
C GLY A 18 15.39 2.21 -4.28
N LEU A 19 15.98 3.39 -4.11
CA LEU A 19 15.84 4.53 -5.01
C LEU A 19 16.37 4.23 -6.42
N ALA A 20 17.53 3.58 -6.55
CA ALA A 20 18.12 3.20 -7.83
C ALA A 20 17.20 2.26 -8.63
N PHE A 21 16.69 1.19 -7.99
CA PHE A 21 15.73 0.29 -8.62
C PHE A 21 14.38 0.96 -8.86
N GLY A 22 13.96 1.89 -7.99
CA GLY A 22 12.77 2.71 -8.18
C GLY A 22 12.85 3.60 -9.43
N PHE A 23 14.01 4.20 -9.71
CA PHE A 23 14.22 4.96 -10.96
C PHE A 23 14.27 4.07 -12.20
N ALA A 24 14.87 2.88 -12.10
CA ALA A 24 14.82 1.90 -13.19
C ALA A 24 13.37 1.49 -13.49
N ALA A 25 12.59 1.21 -12.45
CA ALA A 25 11.17 0.90 -12.56
C ALA A 25 10.35 2.08 -13.11
N LEU A 26 10.66 3.32 -12.72
CA LEU A 26 10.08 4.53 -13.29
C LEU A 26 10.33 4.63 -14.80
N ALA A 27 11.56 4.36 -15.27
CA ALA A 27 11.90 4.39 -16.69
C ALA A 27 11.13 3.31 -17.48
N ILE A 28 11.04 2.09 -16.94
CA ILE A 28 10.24 1.00 -17.53
C ILE A 28 8.76 1.40 -17.58
N GLY A 29 8.24 1.99 -16.50
CA GLY A 29 6.86 2.46 -16.42
C GLY A 29 6.55 3.57 -17.42
N ALA A 30 7.45 4.55 -17.57
CA ALA A 30 7.31 5.62 -18.55
C ALA A 30 7.28 5.08 -20.00
N LEU A 31 8.14 4.11 -20.31
CA LEU A 31 8.13 3.43 -21.61
C LEU A 31 6.82 2.65 -21.84
N ALA A 32 6.36 1.91 -20.83
CA ALA A 32 5.10 1.17 -20.90
C ALA A 32 3.91 2.12 -21.13
N ILE A 33 3.86 3.27 -20.44
CA ILE A 33 2.85 4.32 -20.66
C ILE A 33 2.94 4.86 -22.08
N TYR A 34 4.14 5.18 -22.57
CA TYR A 34 4.32 5.69 -23.93
C TYR A 34 3.77 4.73 -24.98
N VAL A 35 4.11 3.44 -24.87
CA VAL A 35 3.66 2.40 -25.81
C VAL A 35 2.15 2.16 -25.67
N TRP A 36 1.63 2.04 -24.44
CA TRP A 36 0.22 1.77 -24.20
C TRP A 36 -0.69 2.88 -24.72
N ARG A 37 -0.27 4.15 -24.56
CA ARG A 37 -1.03 5.31 -25.02
C ARG A 37 -1.15 5.41 -26.55
N GLN A 38 -0.35 4.69 -27.32
CA GLN A 38 -0.54 4.58 -28.77
C GLN A 38 -1.80 3.78 -29.14
N TRP A 39 -2.28 2.92 -28.24
CA TRP A 39 -3.36 1.97 -28.52
C TRP A 39 -4.58 2.16 -27.61
N ARG A 40 -4.39 2.73 -26.41
CA ARG A 40 -5.45 2.89 -25.40
C ARG A 40 -5.33 4.23 -24.67
N GLU A 41 -6.46 4.87 -24.44
CA GLU A 41 -6.51 6.13 -23.67
C GLU A 41 -6.50 5.94 -22.15
N ARG A 42 -6.64 4.69 -21.69
CA ARG A 42 -6.71 4.36 -20.26
C ARG A 42 -5.31 4.30 -19.61
N PRO A 43 -5.22 4.57 -18.30
CA PRO A 43 -3.98 4.44 -17.54
C PRO A 43 -3.37 3.04 -17.62
N VAL A 44 -2.05 2.95 -17.46
CA VAL A 44 -1.36 1.65 -17.41
C VAL A 44 -1.37 1.10 -15.99
N ALA A 45 -1.93 -0.09 -15.84
CA ALA A 45 -2.14 -0.77 -14.55
C ALA A 45 -0.91 -1.62 -14.14
N ILE A 46 0.24 -0.98 -13.90
CA ILE A 46 1.53 -1.67 -13.65
C ILE A 46 2.30 -1.21 -12.41
N VAL A 47 1.87 -0.13 -11.74
CA VAL A 47 2.72 0.54 -10.74
C VAL A 47 3.04 -0.38 -9.57
N SER A 48 2.07 -1.17 -9.10
CA SER A 48 2.30 -2.08 -7.98
C SER A 48 3.20 -3.26 -8.36
N LEU A 49 3.19 -3.70 -9.62
CA LEU A 49 4.07 -4.77 -10.11
C LEU A 49 5.50 -4.27 -10.22
N LEU A 50 5.68 -3.05 -10.74
CA LEU A 50 6.96 -2.36 -10.77
C LEU A 50 7.51 -2.12 -9.36
N ALA A 51 6.66 -1.68 -8.44
CA ALA A 51 7.02 -1.47 -7.04
C ALA A 51 7.48 -2.76 -6.36
N ALA A 52 6.70 -3.85 -6.50
CA ALA A 52 7.04 -5.14 -5.93
C ALA A 52 8.35 -5.69 -6.53
N GLY A 53 8.50 -5.63 -7.85
CA GLY A 53 9.71 -6.07 -8.54
C GLY A 53 10.95 -5.27 -8.14
N ALA A 54 10.83 -3.94 -8.09
CA ALA A 54 11.93 -3.05 -7.67
C ALA A 54 12.32 -3.30 -6.21
N ALA A 55 11.35 -3.44 -5.31
CA ALA A 55 11.58 -3.72 -3.91
C ALA A 55 12.30 -5.07 -3.71
N VAL A 56 11.84 -6.14 -4.36
CA VAL A 56 12.48 -7.47 -4.27
C VAL A 56 13.88 -7.45 -4.89
N ALA A 57 14.06 -6.82 -6.05
CA ALA A 57 15.37 -6.73 -6.70
C ALA A 57 16.38 -5.90 -5.87
N ALA A 58 15.95 -4.79 -5.29
CA ALA A 58 16.78 -4.00 -4.39
C ALA A 58 17.11 -4.77 -3.08
N SER A 59 16.12 -5.46 -2.51
CA SER A 59 16.34 -6.31 -1.33
C SER A 59 17.33 -7.44 -1.61
N ALA A 60 17.33 -8.00 -2.82
CA ALA A 60 18.28 -9.02 -3.24
C ALA A 60 19.73 -8.55 -3.26
N VAL A 61 19.96 -7.25 -3.44
CA VAL A 61 21.29 -6.64 -3.37
C VAL A 61 21.63 -6.24 -1.93
N ALA A 62 20.65 -5.75 -1.17
CA ALA A 62 20.87 -5.19 0.16
C ALA A 62 20.93 -6.26 1.28
N ALA A 63 20.11 -7.31 1.23
CA ALA A 63 19.85 -8.16 2.40
C ALA A 63 19.54 -9.64 2.12
N GLU A 64 19.77 -10.15 0.90
CA GLU A 64 19.52 -11.55 0.48
C GLU A 64 18.18 -12.13 1.01
N PRO A 65 17.02 -11.76 0.42
CA PRO A 65 15.73 -12.18 0.92
C PRO A 65 15.55 -13.70 0.79
N PRO A 66 14.75 -14.31 1.68
CA PRO A 66 14.50 -15.76 1.66
C PRO A 66 13.92 -16.19 0.31
N ARG A 67 14.31 -17.38 -0.17
CA ARG A 67 13.85 -17.95 -1.46
C ARG A 67 12.34 -18.12 -1.50
N GLU A 68 11.75 -18.33 -0.34
CA GLU A 68 10.34 -18.44 -0.11
C GLU A 68 9.60 -17.15 -0.47
N LEU A 69 10.20 -15.98 -0.22
CA LEU A 69 9.61 -14.69 -0.61
C LEU A 69 9.40 -14.63 -2.13
N TRP A 70 10.39 -15.05 -2.92
CA TRP A 70 10.28 -15.09 -4.38
C TRP A 70 9.15 -15.98 -4.86
N THR A 71 9.03 -17.18 -4.27
CA THR A 71 7.98 -18.14 -4.61
C THR A 71 6.60 -17.59 -4.26
N GLY A 72 6.45 -17.02 -3.06
CA GLY A 72 5.20 -16.40 -2.61
C GLY A 72 4.81 -15.21 -3.47
N VAL A 73 5.75 -14.31 -3.79
CA VAL A 73 5.53 -13.15 -4.67
C VAL A 73 5.14 -13.60 -6.08
N ALA A 74 5.78 -14.63 -6.63
CA ALA A 74 5.42 -15.17 -7.95
C ALA A 74 3.99 -15.76 -7.97
N LEU A 75 3.60 -16.51 -6.93
CA LEU A 75 2.24 -17.02 -6.78
C LEU A 75 1.21 -15.90 -6.64
N LEU A 76 1.51 -14.86 -5.87
CA LEU A 76 0.65 -13.68 -5.71
C LEU A 76 0.51 -12.89 -7.02
N ALA A 77 1.58 -12.75 -7.80
CA ALA A 77 1.52 -12.15 -9.13
C ALA A 77 0.63 -12.98 -10.08
N GLY A 78 0.73 -14.31 -10.02
CA GLY A 78 -0.16 -15.21 -10.74
C GLY A 78 -1.63 -15.04 -10.36
N ALA A 79 -1.94 -14.93 -9.06
CA ALA A 79 -3.29 -14.65 -8.58
C ALA A 79 -3.80 -13.28 -9.09
N GLY A 80 -2.96 -12.25 -9.07
CA GLY A 80 -3.26 -10.94 -9.64
C GLY A 80 -3.50 -10.96 -11.15
N ALA A 81 -2.74 -11.78 -11.90
CA ALA A 81 -2.94 -11.95 -13.34
C ALA A 81 -4.26 -12.63 -13.68
N LEU A 82 -4.72 -13.55 -12.84
CA LEU A 82 -6.04 -14.21 -12.97
C LEU A 82 -7.20 -13.34 -12.48
N TYR A 83 -6.92 -12.29 -11.70
CA TYR A 83 -7.95 -11.42 -11.11
C TYR A 83 -9.03 -10.94 -12.09
N PRO A 84 -8.72 -10.45 -13.31
CA PRO A 84 -9.76 -10.00 -14.24
C PRO A 84 -10.76 -11.11 -14.62
N LEU A 85 -10.31 -12.35 -14.71
CA LEU A 85 -11.12 -13.52 -15.08
C LEU A 85 -12.05 -13.94 -13.93
N VAL A 86 -11.58 -13.82 -12.69
CA VAL A 86 -12.28 -14.31 -11.50
C VAL A 86 -13.00 -13.22 -10.70
N SER A 87 -12.80 -11.94 -11.02
CA SER A 87 -13.35 -10.78 -10.30
C SER A 87 -14.88 -10.77 -10.18
N ARG A 88 -15.58 -11.51 -11.05
CA ARG A 88 -17.05 -11.66 -11.01
C ARG A 88 -17.52 -12.60 -9.89
N LEU A 89 -16.66 -13.49 -9.42
CA LEU A 89 -16.98 -14.46 -8.39
C LEU A 89 -16.51 -13.90 -7.04
N PRO A 90 -17.41 -13.72 -6.06
CA PRO A 90 -17.01 -13.25 -4.74
C PRO A 90 -16.02 -14.24 -4.13
N LEU A 91 -15.01 -13.73 -3.41
CA LEU A 91 -14.01 -14.51 -2.68
C LEU A 91 -13.02 -15.33 -3.54
N LEU A 92 -13.28 -15.61 -4.82
CA LEU A 92 -12.35 -16.39 -5.65
C LEU A 92 -10.98 -15.71 -5.83
N PRO A 93 -10.88 -14.38 -6.06
CA PRO A 93 -9.57 -13.72 -6.07
C PRO A 93 -8.79 -13.89 -4.76
N ALA A 94 -9.51 -13.79 -3.64
CA ALA A 94 -8.94 -14.00 -2.31
C ALA A 94 -8.44 -15.44 -2.11
N ALA A 95 -9.22 -16.43 -2.55
CA ALA A 95 -8.84 -17.84 -2.49
C ALA A 95 -7.59 -18.15 -3.35
N LEU A 96 -7.47 -17.53 -4.53
CA LEU A 96 -6.29 -17.69 -5.39
C LEU A 96 -5.02 -17.04 -4.81
N ALA A 97 -5.16 -15.96 -4.06
CA ALA A 97 -4.03 -15.29 -3.41
C ALA A 97 -3.55 -16.03 -2.14
N ALA A 98 -4.42 -16.83 -1.50
CA ALA A 98 -4.13 -17.47 -0.23
C ALA A 98 -2.88 -18.36 -0.21
N PRO A 99 -2.58 -19.21 -1.23
CA PRO A 99 -1.36 -20.02 -1.23
C PRO A 99 -0.07 -19.17 -1.27
N GLY A 100 -0.05 -18.12 -2.10
CA GLY A 100 1.09 -17.21 -2.16
C GLY A 100 1.25 -16.40 -0.87
N ALA A 101 0.14 -15.94 -0.29
CA ALA A 101 0.13 -15.24 0.99
C ALA A 101 0.66 -16.12 2.13
N TRP A 102 0.18 -17.37 2.22
CA TRP A 102 0.66 -18.37 3.17
C TRP A 102 2.16 -18.58 3.05
N TRP A 103 2.67 -18.68 1.82
CA TRP A 103 4.10 -18.89 1.58
C TRP A 103 4.94 -17.70 2.09
N VAL A 104 4.49 -16.46 1.83
CA VAL A 104 5.16 -15.25 2.32
C VAL A 104 5.13 -15.17 3.84
N THR A 105 3.98 -15.42 4.47
CA THR A 105 3.81 -15.18 5.91
C THR A 105 4.48 -16.23 6.79
N ASN A 106 4.81 -17.41 6.26
CA ASN A 106 5.54 -18.45 6.98
C ASN A 106 7.06 -18.32 6.88
N THR A 107 7.58 -17.26 6.25
CA THR A 107 9.03 -17.05 6.10
C THR A 107 9.71 -16.45 7.33
N VAL A 108 8.94 -15.78 8.20
CA VAL A 108 9.46 -15.08 9.37
C VAL A 108 8.82 -15.66 10.62
N ASP A 109 9.64 -16.23 11.50
CA ASP A 109 9.19 -16.63 12.84
C ASP A 109 9.30 -15.44 13.79
N LEU A 110 8.21 -15.16 14.51
CA LEU A 110 8.12 -14.09 15.51
C LEU A 110 7.78 -14.74 16.85
N PRO A 111 8.79 -15.05 17.69
CA PRO A 111 8.58 -15.72 18.96
C PRO A 111 7.57 -14.98 19.84
N GLY A 112 6.52 -15.68 20.27
CA GLY A 112 5.46 -15.12 21.12
C GLY A 112 4.30 -14.44 20.36
N ALA A 113 4.44 -14.17 19.06
CA ALA A 113 3.45 -13.44 18.26
C ALA A 113 2.79 -14.33 17.19
N GLY A 114 2.31 -15.52 17.59
CA GLY A 114 1.71 -16.51 16.66
C GLY A 114 0.47 -16.04 15.90
N TRP A 115 -0.09 -14.87 16.25
CA TRP A 115 -1.19 -14.23 15.52
C TRP A 115 -0.73 -13.46 14.28
N VAL A 116 0.54 -13.04 14.21
CA VAL A 116 1.07 -12.16 13.14
C VAL A 116 0.97 -12.79 11.75
N PRO A 117 1.39 -14.06 11.52
CA PRO A 117 1.28 -14.67 10.20
C PRO A 117 -0.16 -14.71 9.68
N TRP A 118 -1.12 -15.01 10.55
CA TRP A 118 -2.55 -15.04 10.21
C TRP A 118 -3.10 -13.66 9.88
N ALA A 119 -2.71 -12.64 10.66
CA ALA A 119 -3.11 -11.26 10.42
C ALA A 119 -2.54 -10.73 9.10
N LEU A 120 -1.27 -11.00 8.80
CA LEU A 120 -0.63 -10.63 7.54
C LEU A 120 -1.24 -11.39 6.35
N LEU A 121 -1.58 -12.68 6.51
CA LEU A 121 -2.24 -13.46 5.47
C LEU A 121 -3.60 -12.84 5.14
N ALA A 122 -4.42 -12.57 6.16
CA ALA A 122 -5.71 -11.91 6.00
C ALA A 122 -5.55 -10.53 5.33
N TRP A 123 -4.51 -9.79 5.71
CA TRP A 123 -4.22 -8.47 5.14
C TRP A 123 -3.79 -8.53 3.67
N ILE A 124 -2.98 -9.49 3.24
CA ILE A 124 -2.64 -9.69 1.81
C ILE A 124 -3.91 -10.04 1.02
N VAL A 125 -4.70 -10.99 1.53
CA VAL A 125 -5.85 -11.55 0.81
C VAL A 125 -7.02 -10.55 0.72
N VAL A 126 -7.44 -10.01 1.85
CA VAL A 126 -8.56 -9.06 1.94
C VAL A 126 -8.10 -7.68 1.47
N GLY A 127 -6.94 -7.21 1.95
CA GLY A 127 -6.38 -5.91 1.56
C GLY A 127 -6.05 -5.85 0.08
N GLY A 128 -5.59 -6.95 -0.53
CA GLY A 128 -5.33 -7.00 -1.97
C GLY A 128 -6.60 -6.85 -2.80
N THR A 129 -7.69 -7.48 -2.35
CA THR A 129 -9.00 -7.34 -3.00
C THR A 129 -9.55 -5.92 -2.87
N LEU A 130 -9.49 -5.34 -1.66
CA LEU A 130 -9.98 -3.98 -1.39
C LEU A 130 -9.15 -2.92 -2.12
N LEU A 131 -7.82 -3.04 -2.11
CA LEU A 131 -6.93 -2.10 -2.80
C LEU A 131 -7.07 -2.18 -4.32
N ALA A 132 -7.29 -3.38 -4.88
CA ALA A 132 -7.58 -3.55 -6.30
C ALA A 132 -8.97 -3.01 -6.71
N ASP A 133 -9.93 -2.96 -5.78
CA ASP A 133 -11.22 -2.28 -6.00
C ASP A 133 -11.06 -0.75 -5.94
N PHE A 134 -10.39 -0.24 -4.91
CA PHE A 134 -10.06 1.18 -4.75
C PHE A 134 -9.35 1.73 -6.00
N ASP A 135 -8.32 1.03 -6.49
CA ASP A 135 -7.55 1.45 -7.65
C ASP A 135 -8.35 1.44 -8.96
N ARG A 136 -9.24 0.46 -9.13
CA ARG A 136 -10.11 0.39 -10.30
C ARG A 136 -11.15 1.49 -10.30
N HIS A 137 -11.74 1.77 -9.14
CA HIS A 137 -12.77 2.80 -9.02
C HIS A 137 -12.21 4.21 -9.21
N HIS A 138 -10.99 4.44 -8.74
CA HIS A 138 -10.27 5.71 -8.90
C HIS A 138 -9.26 5.70 -10.06
N GLU A 139 -9.46 4.81 -11.04
CA GLU A 139 -8.59 4.69 -12.20
C GLU A 139 -8.52 6.04 -12.95
N GLY A 140 -7.30 6.55 -13.16
CA GLY A 140 -7.06 7.81 -13.89
C GLY A 140 -7.01 9.08 -13.01
N THR A 141 -7.33 8.98 -11.72
CA THR A 141 -7.16 10.09 -10.77
C THR A 141 -5.71 10.28 -10.33
N GLY A 142 -4.91 9.20 -10.36
CA GLY A 142 -3.53 9.18 -9.88
C GLY A 142 -3.38 9.12 -8.36
N TYR A 143 -4.47 8.99 -7.59
CA TYR A 143 -4.41 8.98 -6.12
C TYR A 143 -3.62 7.79 -5.58
N CYS A 144 -3.89 6.58 -6.06
CA CYS A 144 -3.45 5.35 -5.40
C CYS A 144 -1.93 5.26 -5.23
N PRO A 145 -1.08 5.53 -6.25
CA PRO A 145 0.36 5.43 -6.06
C PRO A 145 0.93 6.48 -5.11
N LEU A 146 0.39 7.72 -5.09
CA LEU A 146 0.84 8.70 -4.10
C LEU A 146 0.45 8.27 -2.69
N LEU A 147 -0.79 7.87 -2.49
CA LEU A 147 -1.27 7.46 -1.17
C LEU A 147 -0.54 6.20 -0.68
N LEU A 148 -0.13 5.31 -1.58
CA LEU A 148 0.78 4.20 -1.30
C LEU A 148 2.12 4.71 -0.74
N VAL A 149 2.78 5.67 -1.40
CA VAL A 149 4.06 6.24 -0.92
C VAL A 149 3.90 6.86 0.47
N ILE A 150 2.81 7.60 0.71
CA ILE A 150 2.52 8.18 2.03
C ILE A 150 2.32 7.08 3.08
N SER A 151 1.63 5.99 2.72
CA SER A 151 1.40 4.85 3.61
C SER A 151 2.71 4.13 3.96
N VAL A 152 3.58 3.93 2.98
CA VAL A 152 4.93 3.34 3.17
C VAL A 152 5.79 4.24 4.06
N ALA A 153 5.73 5.57 3.90
CA ALA A 153 6.39 6.50 4.82
C ALA A 153 5.84 6.39 6.26
N GLY A 154 4.53 6.13 6.41
CA GLY A 154 3.91 5.81 7.68
C GLY A 154 4.43 4.51 8.30
N MET A 155 4.63 3.48 7.48
CA MET A 155 5.23 2.21 7.91
C MET A 155 6.67 2.43 8.41
N PHE A 156 7.48 3.22 7.69
CA PHE A 156 8.81 3.63 8.12
C PHE A 156 8.78 4.33 9.50
N ALA A 157 7.82 5.22 9.72
CA ALA A 157 7.66 5.88 11.02
C ALA A 157 7.15 4.95 12.15
N THR A 158 6.77 3.72 11.83
CA THR A 158 6.16 2.77 12.76
C THR A 158 7.09 1.61 13.14
N LEU A 159 7.78 1.04 12.15
CA LEU A 159 8.60 -0.16 12.32
C LEU A 159 9.88 0.19 13.12
N PRO A 160 10.24 -0.59 14.16
CA PRO A 160 11.48 -0.38 14.91
C PRO A 160 12.74 -0.63 14.07
N ASP A 161 12.74 -1.64 13.22
CA ASP A 161 13.81 -1.88 12.24
C ASP A 161 13.39 -1.31 10.88
N THR A 162 14.20 -0.39 10.38
CA THR A 162 13.90 0.42 9.21
C THR A 162 14.58 -0.04 7.92
N GLU A 163 15.52 -0.98 7.97
CA GLU A 163 16.36 -1.33 6.82
C GLU A 163 15.50 -1.75 5.62
N GLN A 164 14.62 -2.73 5.82
CA GLN A 164 13.81 -3.27 4.73
C GLN A 164 12.73 -2.31 4.23
N ILE A 165 12.16 -1.50 5.13
CA ILE A 165 11.14 -0.51 4.73
C ILE A 165 11.76 0.68 4.00
N LEU A 166 13.02 1.03 4.27
CA LEU A 166 13.76 2.04 3.51
C LEU A 166 14.01 1.60 2.07
N VAL A 167 14.35 0.33 1.84
CA VAL A 167 14.45 -0.25 0.49
C VAL A 167 13.13 -0.08 -0.26
N VAL A 168 12.01 -0.48 0.35
CA VAL A 168 10.70 -0.34 -0.29
C VAL A 168 10.33 1.12 -0.50
N PHE A 169 10.60 1.99 0.47
CA PHE A 169 10.29 3.42 0.38
C PHE A 169 11.04 4.07 -0.77
N GLY A 170 12.34 3.80 -0.91
CA GLY A 170 13.14 4.23 -2.06
C GLY A 170 12.59 3.69 -3.37
N ALA A 171 12.13 2.43 -3.41
CA ALA A 171 11.59 1.80 -4.62
C ALA A 171 10.25 2.41 -5.07
N VAL A 172 9.34 2.74 -4.14
CA VAL A 172 8.02 3.27 -4.49
C VAL A 172 8.02 4.78 -4.75
N LEU A 173 8.96 5.52 -4.18
CA LEU A 173 8.96 6.99 -4.22
C LEU A 173 9.04 7.54 -5.66
N PRO A 174 9.96 7.10 -6.55
CA PRO A 174 9.99 7.55 -7.95
C PRO A 174 8.70 7.22 -8.71
N LEU A 175 8.06 6.09 -8.39
CA LEU A 175 6.85 5.63 -9.10
C LEU A 175 5.64 6.55 -8.87
N ALA A 176 5.61 7.36 -7.81
CA ALA A 176 4.58 8.38 -7.61
C ALA A 176 4.48 9.35 -8.81
N VAL A 177 5.61 9.62 -9.49
CA VAL A 177 5.68 10.51 -10.66
C VAL A 177 4.88 9.98 -11.86
N LEU A 178 4.66 8.67 -11.95
CA LEU A 178 3.83 8.08 -13.02
C LEU A 178 2.33 8.45 -12.90
N SER A 179 1.94 9.01 -11.76
CA SER A 179 0.53 9.16 -11.35
C SER A 179 0.17 10.61 -11.05
N TRP A 180 1.17 11.47 -10.83
CA TRP A 180 1.00 12.88 -10.54
C TRP A 180 1.79 13.74 -11.54
N PRO A 181 1.20 14.83 -12.09
CA PRO A 181 -0.10 15.42 -11.80
C PRO A 181 -1.28 14.86 -12.60
N ARG A 182 -1.03 13.93 -13.52
CA ARG A 182 -2.05 13.26 -14.33
C ARG A 182 -1.95 11.77 -14.06
N GLY A 183 -3.10 11.09 -13.86
CA GLY A 183 -3.15 9.66 -13.57
C GLY A 183 -2.83 8.81 -14.80
N PHE A 184 -1.59 8.85 -15.28
CA PHE A 184 -1.14 8.07 -16.42
C PHE A 184 -0.93 6.59 -16.08
N ALA A 185 -0.75 6.28 -14.81
CA ALA A 185 -0.61 4.92 -14.31
C ALA A 185 -1.50 4.68 -13.08
N ALA A 186 -1.86 3.42 -12.91
CA ALA A 186 -2.64 2.88 -11.79
C ALA A 186 -1.85 1.74 -11.13
N LEU A 187 -2.20 1.34 -9.91
CA LEU A 187 -1.53 0.23 -9.22
C LEU A 187 -1.66 -1.05 -10.04
N GLY A 188 -2.87 -1.37 -10.48
CA GLY A 188 -3.20 -2.52 -11.29
C GLY A 188 -3.33 -3.83 -10.52
N PRO A 189 -4.33 -4.68 -10.84
CA PRO A 189 -4.66 -5.85 -10.03
C PRO A 189 -3.55 -6.92 -10.02
N ILE A 190 -2.69 -6.95 -11.05
CA ILE A 190 -1.59 -7.92 -11.17
C ILE A 190 -0.55 -7.72 -10.06
N GLY A 191 -0.22 -6.46 -9.77
CA GLY A 191 0.86 -6.14 -8.85
C GLY A 191 0.44 -5.90 -7.41
N VAL A 192 -0.86 -5.70 -7.13
CA VAL A 192 -1.35 -5.34 -5.79
C VAL A 192 -1.06 -6.46 -4.79
N TYR A 193 -1.36 -7.71 -5.14
CA TYR A 193 -1.08 -8.86 -4.28
C TYR A 193 0.41 -9.08 -4.02
N PRO A 194 1.31 -9.13 -5.03
CA PRO A 194 2.73 -9.29 -4.75
C PRO A 194 3.32 -8.11 -3.98
N LEU A 195 2.87 -6.87 -4.23
CA LEU A 195 3.28 -5.71 -3.44
C LEU A 195 2.90 -5.85 -1.96
N LEU A 196 1.66 -6.25 -1.67
CA LEU A 196 1.25 -6.54 -0.29
C LEU A 196 2.02 -7.71 0.31
N GLY A 197 2.37 -8.74 -0.48
CA GLY A 197 3.26 -9.80 -0.04
C GLY A 197 4.62 -9.27 0.41
N VAL A 198 5.27 -8.45 -0.42
CA VAL A 198 6.55 -7.80 -0.07
C VAL A 198 6.42 -6.94 1.18
N LEU A 199 5.38 -6.11 1.26
CA LEU A 199 5.14 -5.26 2.42
C LEU A 199 4.84 -6.07 3.68
N ALA A 200 4.13 -7.19 3.59
CA ALA A 200 3.88 -8.08 4.72
C ALA A 200 5.17 -8.70 5.26
N TRP A 201 6.08 -9.13 4.36
CA TRP A 201 7.41 -9.59 4.75
C TRP A 201 8.21 -8.49 5.44
N VAL A 202 8.23 -7.27 4.88
CA VAL A 202 8.87 -6.10 5.50
C VAL A 202 8.28 -5.78 6.87
N ILE A 203 6.96 -5.87 7.04
CA ILE A 203 6.29 -5.66 8.32
C ILE A 203 6.71 -6.73 9.33
N ALA A 204 6.79 -7.99 8.92
CA ALA A 204 7.16 -9.09 9.80
C ALA A 204 8.62 -8.97 10.28
N VAL A 205 9.55 -8.66 9.36
CA VAL A 205 10.98 -8.44 9.69
C VAL A 205 11.15 -7.16 10.50
N GLY A 206 10.67 -6.03 9.97
CA GLY A 206 10.84 -4.71 10.58
C GLY A 206 10.09 -4.55 11.91
N GLY A 207 9.07 -5.38 12.16
CA GLY A 207 8.25 -5.37 13.37
C GLY A 207 8.81 -6.23 14.51
N GLN A 208 9.95 -6.91 14.31
CA GLN A 208 10.59 -7.72 15.33
C GLN A 208 10.86 -6.89 16.61
N GLY A 209 10.54 -7.47 17.76
CA GLY A 209 10.67 -6.80 19.06
C GLY A 209 9.55 -5.82 19.43
N ARG A 210 8.60 -5.50 18.52
CA ARG A 210 7.45 -4.65 18.85
C ARG A 210 6.19 -5.01 18.05
N GLU A 211 5.39 -5.93 18.59
CA GLU A 211 4.12 -6.38 17.99
C GLU A 211 3.12 -5.23 17.69
N SER A 212 3.09 -4.16 18.49
CA SER A 212 2.25 -2.98 18.22
C SER A 212 2.65 -2.26 16.91
N ALA A 213 3.92 -2.31 16.53
CA ALA A 213 4.41 -1.74 15.27
C ALA A 213 3.89 -2.51 14.06
N VAL A 214 3.76 -3.83 14.15
CA VAL A 214 3.14 -4.66 13.10
C VAL A 214 1.73 -4.14 12.79
N ILE A 215 0.92 -3.93 13.84
CA ILE A 215 -0.46 -3.42 13.70
C ILE A 215 -0.47 -2.00 13.14
N GLY A 216 0.38 -1.11 13.65
CA GLY A 216 0.46 0.26 13.16
C GLY A 216 0.88 0.34 11.68
N ALA A 217 1.83 -0.49 11.25
CA ALA A 217 2.29 -0.54 9.87
C ALA A 217 1.21 -1.12 8.94
N MET A 218 0.53 -2.20 9.35
CA MET A 218 -0.62 -2.75 8.62
C MET A 218 -1.75 -1.71 8.50
N ALA A 219 -2.03 -0.95 9.56
CA ALA A 219 -3.07 0.06 9.61
C ALA A 219 -2.75 1.29 8.73
N ALA A 220 -1.48 1.72 8.68
CA ALA A 220 -1.03 2.82 7.83
C ALA A 220 -1.38 2.58 6.35
N LEU A 221 -1.15 1.36 5.84
CA LEU A 221 -1.55 1.00 4.49
C LEU A 221 -3.03 0.58 4.37
N GLY A 222 -3.57 -0.06 5.41
CA GLY A 222 -4.97 -0.49 5.49
C GLY A 222 -5.96 0.67 5.38
N LEU A 223 -5.52 1.91 5.60
CA LEU A 223 -6.30 3.11 5.34
C LEU A 223 -6.80 3.20 3.88
N LEU A 224 -6.04 2.69 2.91
CA LEU A 224 -6.48 2.62 1.51
C LEU A 224 -7.68 1.68 1.31
N ALA A 225 -7.85 0.71 2.21
CA ALA A 225 -8.96 -0.22 2.20
C ALA A 225 -10.22 0.35 2.89
N VAL A 226 -10.15 1.50 3.55
CA VAL A 226 -11.30 2.12 4.23
C VAL A 226 -12.33 2.64 3.23
N GLU A 227 -11.90 3.27 2.13
CA GLU A 227 -12.80 3.80 1.10
C GLU A 227 -13.71 2.73 0.48
N PRO A 228 -13.20 1.59 -0.01
CA PRO A 228 -14.07 0.57 -0.62
C PRO A 228 -15.04 -0.03 0.40
N LEU A 229 -14.65 -0.12 1.68
CA LEU A 229 -15.54 -0.56 2.77
C LEU A 229 -16.69 0.43 3.01
N VAL A 230 -16.41 1.74 3.02
CA VAL A 230 -17.46 2.78 3.11
C VAL A 230 -18.42 2.68 1.93
N ARG A 231 -17.87 2.48 0.72
CA ARG A 231 -18.67 2.30 -0.50
C ARG A 231 -19.52 1.03 -0.48
N TRP A 232 -19.01 -0.07 0.07
CA TRP A 232 -19.78 -1.31 0.25
C TRP A 232 -21.00 -1.13 1.16
N TRP A 233 -20.98 -0.16 2.09
CA TRP A 233 -22.14 0.22 2.88
C TRP A 233 -23.10 1.19 2.16
N GLY A 234 -22.87 1.47 0.87
CA GLY A 234 -23.74 2.30 0.04
C GLY A 234 -23.53 3.81 0.23
N ALA A 235 -22.50 4.23 0.97
CA ALA A 235 -22.16 5.65 1.11
C ALA A 235 -21.24 6.10 -0.03
N SER A 236 -21.51 7.28 -0.59
CA SER A 236 -20.55 7.97 -1.45
C SER A 236 -19.42 8.53 -0.60
N THR A 237 -18.22 8.60 -1.16
CA THR A 237 -17.04 9.12 -0.48
C THR A 237 -16.64 10.48 -1.03
N ILE A 238 -15.79 11.22 -0.30
CA ILE A 238 -15.21 12.46 -0.82
C ILE A 238 -14.50 12.24 -2.16
N PHE A 239 -13.97 11.05 -2.43
CA PHE A 239 -13.30 10.76 -3.69
C PHE A 239 -14.27 10.72 -4.88
N ASP A 240 -15.51 10.26 -4.68
CA ASP A 240 -16.56 10.22 -5.72
C ASP A 240 -17.08 11.61 -6.09
N VAL A 241 -17.18 12.47 -5.08
CA VAL A 241 -17.79 13.80 -5.18
C VAL A 241 -16.81 14.83 -5.75
N THR A 242 -15.52 14.51 -5.69
CA THR A 242 -14.45 15.45 -6.01
C THR A 242 -13.99 15.22 -7.44
N SER A 243 -14.32 16.13 -8.36
CA SER A 243 -13.75 16.08 -9.71
C SER A 243 -12.22 16.02 -9.60
N PRO A 244 -11.52 15.16 -10.36
CA PRO A 244 -10.06 15.01 -10.33
C PRO A 244 -9.38 16.27 -10.86
N ARG A 245 -9.32 17.30 -10.01
CA ARG A 245 -8.55 18.52 -10.23
C ARG A 245 -7.27 18.39 -9.42
N TRP A 246 -6.14 18.50 -10.10
CA TRP A 246 -4.79 18.51 -9.51
C TRP A 246 -4.67 19.40 -8.26
N ARG A 247 -5.47 20.47 -8.16
CA ARG A 247 -5.52 21.39 -7.01
C ARG A 247 -5.99 20.76 -5.69
N ARG A 248 -6.77 19.68 -5.73
CA ARG A 248 -7.29 19.02 -4.52
C ARG A 248 -6.44 17.83 -4.06
N PHE A 249 -5.50 17.40 -4.91
CA PHE A 249 -4.53 16.36 -4.59
C PHE A 249 -3.77 16.64 -3.28
N PRO A 250 -3.28 17.87 -3.02
CA PRO A 250 -2.60 18.18 -1.76
C PRO A 250 -3.50 18.00 -0.53
N VAL A 251 -4.79 18.34 -0.62
CA VAL A 251 -5.72 18.22 0.51
C VAL A 251 -5.96 16.75 0.86
N ILE A 252 -6.21 15.91 -0.14
CA ILE A 252 -6.39 14.46 0.03
C ILE A 252 -5.09 13.84 0.58
N ALA A 253 -3.95 14.19 0.00
CA ALA A 253 -2.64 13.70 0.44
C ALA A 253 -2.33 14.12 1.88
N LEU A 254 -2.62 15.36 2.27
CA LEU A 254 -2.42 15.86 3.63
C LEU A 254 -3.38 15.20 4.62
N GLY A 255 -4.65 14.98 4.24
CA GLY A 255 -5.61 14.25 5.05
C GLY A 255 -5.16 12.80 5.29
N HIS A 256 -4.74 12.11 4.23
CA HIS A 256 -4.19 10.75 4.33
C HIS A 256 -2.92 10.71 5.19
N LEU A 257 -1.99 11.64 4.96
CA LEU A 257 -0.77 11.78 5.77
C LEU A 257 -1.10 12.00 7.25
N ALA A 258 -2.07 12.87 7.58
CA ALA A 258 -2.47 13.09 8.96
C ALA A 258 -2.98 11.81 9.62
N VAL A 259 -3.86 11.06 8.95
CA VAL A 259 -4.39 9.79 9.48
C VAL A 259 -3.30 8.74 9.60
N VAL A 260 -2.41 8.62 8.61
CA VAL A 260 -1.26 7.72 8.64
C VAL A 260 -0.32 8.04 9.80
N LEU A 261 -0.04 9.32 10.05
CA LEU A 261 0.77 9.75 11.20
C LEU A 261 0.10 9.43 12.54
N LEU A 262 -1.23 9.57 12.62
CA LEU A 262 -1.99 9.17 13.80
C LEU A 262 -1.92 7.65 14.02
N MET A 263 -2.00 6.84 12.96
CA MET A 263 -1.81 5.39 13.05
C MET A 263 -0.39 5.03 13.51
N ALA A 264 0.62 5.62 12.89
CA ALA A 264 2.02 5.36 13.21
C ALA A 264 2.36 5.72 14.66
N ARG A 265 1.89 6.88 15.14
CA ARG A 265 2.13 7.33 16.51
C ARG A 265 1.23 6.64 17.53
N GLY A 266 -0.05 6.48 17.22
CA GLY A 266 -1.05 5.95 18.15
C GLY A 266 -0.96 4.43 18.29
N ALA A 267 -1.12 3.71 17.17
CA ALA A 267 -1.09 2.26 17.19
C ALA A 267 0.35 1.72 17.28
N GLY A 268 1.29 2.31 16.53
CA GLY A 268 2.68 1.85 16.49
C GLY A 268 3.42 1.90 17.82
N LEU A 269 3.15 2.93 18.64
CA LEU A 269 3.78 3.13 19.96
C LEU A 269 2.94 2.61 21.13
N ALA A 270 1.86 1.88 20.87
CA ALA A 270 1.01 1.36 21.94
C ALA A 270 1.76 0.31 22.77
N ALA A 271 1.51 0.29 24.09
CA ALA A 271 2.16 -0.65 25.01
C ALA A 271 1.77 -2.13 24.82
N SER A 272 0.71 -2.40 24.07
CA SER A 272 0.25 -3.78 23.81
C SER A 272 -0.41 -3.91 22.43
N PRO A 273 -0.41 -5.11 21.83
CA PRO A 273 -1.03 -5.36 20.53
C PRO A 273 -2.54 -5.08 20.56
N MET A 274 -3.22 -5.50 21.63
CA MET A 274 -4.66 -5.25 21.80
C MET A 274 -5.00 -3.76 21.80
N ARG A 275 -4.18 -2.93 22.48
CA ARG A 275 -4.35 -1.48 22.49
C ARG A 275 -4.04 -0.86 21.12
N ALA A 276 -3.00 -1.35 20.44
CA ALA A 276 -2.68 -0.94 19.08
C ALA A 276 -3.86 -1.20 18.12
N ALA A 277 -4.45 -2.40 18.18
CA ALA A 277 -5.61 -2.78 17.39
C ALA A 277 -6.82 -1.87 17.69
N GLY A 278 -7.11 -1.61 18.96
CA GLY A 278 -8.20 -0.70 19.35
C GLY A 278 -8.01 0.72 18.81
N ILE A 279 -6.79 1.27 18.89
CA ILE A 279 -6.47 2.59 18.33
C ILE A 279 -6.60 2.59 16.80
N ALA A 280 -6.06 1.56 16.13
CA ALA A 280 -6.15 1.43 14.68
C ALA A 280 -7.60 1.36 14.20
N VAL A 281 -8.44 0.54 14.85
CA VAL A 281 -9.88 0.45 14.54
C VAL A 281 -10.58 1.78 14.77
N ALA A 282 -10.31 2.46 15.89
CA ALA A 282 -10.93 3.75 16.19
C ALA A 282 -10.58 4.82 15.15
N ILE A 283 -9.31 4.92 14.75
CA ILE A 283 -8.86 5.88 13.73
C ILE A 283 -9.44 5.51 12.35
N ALA A 284 -9.47 4.22 11.98
CA ALA A 284 -10.04 3.77 10.72
C ALA A 284 -11.55 4.05 10.65
N ALA A 285 -12.28 3.83 11.75
CA ALA A 285 -13.70 4.18 11.85
C ALA A 285 -13.93 5.70 11.76
N ALA A 286 -13.10 6.50 12.42
CA ALA A 286 -13.18 7.96 12.31
C ALA A 286 -12.90 8.44 10.88
N ALA A 287 -11.91 7.84 10.19
CA ALA A 287 -11.63 8.12 8.79
C ALA A 287 -12.82 7.70 7.89
N ALA A 288 -13.41 6.54 8.12
CA ALA A 288 -14.59 6.06 7.40
C ALA A 288 -15.78 7.03 7.54
N VAL A 289 -16.08 7.48 8.76
CA VAL A 289 -17.11 8.48 9.04
C VAL A 289 -16.78 9.81 8.37
N GLY A 290 -15.53 10.28 8.45
CA GLY A 290 -15.09 11.51 7.79
C GLY A 290 -15.26 11.45 6.27
N LEU A 291 -14.91 10.32 5.63
CA LEU A 291 -15.09 10.09 4.21
C LEU A 291 -16.57 10.10 3.80
N ALA A 292 -17.44 9.50 4.61
CA ALA A 292 -18.88 9.43 4.38
C ALA A 292 -19.61 10.76 4.63
N LEU A 293 -19.20 11.55 5.63
CA LEU A 293 -19.83 12.85 5.93
C LEU A 293 -19.41 13.93 4.93
N ALA A 294 -18.16 13.88 4.46
CA ALA A 294 -17.64 14.86 3.50
C ALA A 294 -18.34 14.79 2.12
N SER A 295 -18.99 13.68 1.78
CA SER A 295 -19.77 13.54 0.55
C SER A 295 -21.17 14.18 0.65
N GLY A 296 -21.79 14.13 1.84
CA GLY A 296 -23.12 14.67 2.12
C GLY A 296 -23.19 16.20 2.24
N ALA A 297 -22.06 16.88 2.47
CA ALA A 297 -22.01 18.33 2.66
C ALA A 297 -22.14 19.16 1.36
N ARG A 298 -22.63 18.59 0.25
CA ARG A 298 -22.98 19.40 -0.92
C ARG A 298 -24.24 20.22 -0.57
N PRO A 299 -24.18 21.56 -0.60
CA PRO A 299 -25.41 22.33 -0.65
C PRO A 299 -26.15 21.87 -1.91
N GLU A 300 -27.40 21.42 -1.75
CA GLU A 300 -28.30 21.33 -2.89
C GLU A 300 -28.21 22.67 -3.61
N ALA A 301 -27.78 22.63 -4.87
CA ALA A 301 -27.77 23.84 -5.68
C ALA A 301 -29.19 24.37 -5.66
N ALA A 302 -29.39 25.51 -4.99
CA ALA A 302 -30.69 26.16 -4.95
C ALA A 302 -31.16 26.34 -6.41
N PRO A 303 -32.42 25.97 -6.70
CA PRO A 303 -32.94 25.92 -8.07
C PRO A 303 -32.87 27.26 -8.80
#